data_AF-A0A3M1WM71-F1
#
_entry.id   AF-A0A3M1WM71-F1
#
_cell.length_a   1.000
_cell.length_b   1.000
_cell.length_c   1.000
_cell.angle_alpha   90.00
_cell.angle_beta   90.00
_cell.angle_gamma   90.00
#
_symmetry.space_group_name_H-M   'P 1'
#
loop_
_entity.id
_entity.type
_entity.pdbx_description
1 polymer ?
#
loop_
_entity_poly.entity_id
_entity_poly.type
_entity_poly.pdbx_seq_one_letter_code
_entity_poly.pdbx_strand_id
1 'polypeptide(L)'
;MRRWVFVLVLAAWSLAASGGPPAEVRDLMSSLGSCRLERARALLDQGVDPNFVVRLGPVAMTAASSACGKKCSPEALALLSEYGFDINGPSGGAAGTSPLFHCLLASDAAGSRYLLEHGADLGRIDKDQLDIFALAFSPQGRSPDLVVAEAIRKELERRGANTAKLLEPRKPIHPDQDPEVPPPEPGGVYAPGTRIGGQCAHYGWIPKDAGCGASGEEVFVGTRIVTQGWDAIIGPANGCKPVELPPLPGRYRVIVLENRTKWVGDKCYPNLGKVYFSKKPQKVKKREYTFDVVLPEEAGQKPKSGTVRIVDPAEGDQFAFDDSYPTGELVLSVLAKYAGDNTSVEFSTDALGDSEIRIVPASNAPKGTARATIIIRGLPPANGDFGSFTIRAKGNVAGTDSVRVELFYDPAARNHPGHGNPVYAGTPNWFYYWSQTRAGKPMNYRYKPVIKACTGSGKVQGRYVHAEDTLYISDAVFTGPCARRVAGAPDGGQQARGIDCFAEVVRHENVHRKEYQAWWGPHGVRLPECGLDDITGSLYRKLTGLDSDLDLVPDEVERRLSARGCDPHNKRSCMGRPDPRLLDVEMNAYTEAWKQWRIGSGDQEDWSKCGKQWKDRSVCSH
;
A
#
# COMPACT_ATOMS: atom_id res chain seq x y z
N MET A 1 -19.92 -35.06 -75.21
CA MET A 1 -20.56 -35.35 -73.90
C MET A 1 -19.53 -35.20 -72.76
N ARG A 2 -19.15 -33.97 -72.35
CA ARG A 2 -18.13 -33.76 -71.28
C ARG A 2 -18.42 -32.62 -70.26
N ARG A 3 -19.57 -31.93 -70.35
CA ARG A 3 -19.98 -30.89 -69.36
C ARG A 3 -21.01 -31.34 -68.32
N TRP A 4 -21.62 -32.52 -68.46
CA TRP A 4 -22.68 -33.01 -67.56
C TRP A 4 -22.16 -33.81 -66.35
N VAL A 5 -20.97 -34.43 -66.44
CA VAL A 5 -20.41 -35.26 -65.35
C VAL A 5 -19.98 -34.41 -64.14
N PHE A 6 -19.41 -33.21 -64.38
CA PHE A 6 -18.92 -32.34 -63.32
C PHE A 6 -20.03 -31.74 -62.44
N VAL A 7 -21.25 -31.57 -62.98
CA VAL A 7 -22.40 -31.04 -62.23
C VAL A 7 -22.92 -32.07 -61.22
N LEU A 8 -22.91 -33.36 -61.56
CA LEU A 8 -23.39 -34.43 -60.67
C LEU A 8 -22.49 -34.65 -59.46
N VAL A 9 -21.17 -34.52 -59.62
CA VAL A 9 -20.22 -34.64 -58.48
C VAL A 9 -20.39 -33.48 -57.49
N LEU A 10 -20.62 -32.25 -57.98
CA LEU A 10 -20.89 -31.09 -57.13
C LEU A 10 -22.28 -31.15 -56.47
N ALA A 11 -23.31 -31.62 -57.18
CA ALA A 11 -24.65 -31.81 -56.61
C ALA A 11 -24.65 -32.81 -55.44
N ALA A 12 -23.82 -33.86 -55.51
CA ALA A 12 -23.65 -34.83 -54.42
C ALA A 12 -23.00 -34.21 -53.17
N TRP A 13 -22.10 -33.24 -53.32
CA TRP A 13 -21.49 -32.54 -52.18
C TRP A 13 -22.39 -31.44 -51.60
N SER A 14 -23.18 -30.73 -52.43
CA SER A 14 -24.07 -29.67 -51.94
C SER A 14 -25.30 -30.16 -51.16
N LEU A 15 -25.67 -31.44 -51.24
CA LEU A 15 -26.75 -32.00 -50.42
C LEU A 15 -26.31 -32.44 -49.01
N ALA A 16 -25.01 -32.53 -48.73
CA ALA A 16 -24.50 -32.98 -47.43
C ALA A 16 -24.53 -31.90 -46.33
N ALA A 17 -24.74 -30.62 -46.69
CA ALA A 17 -24.52 -29.48 -45.79
C ALA A 17 -25.68 -29.17 -44.82
N SER A 18 -26.82 -29.86 -44.91
CA SER A 18 -27.96 -29.73 -43.99
C SER A 18 -28.46 -31.05 -43.42
N GLY A 19 -27.73 -32.15 -43.67
CA GLY A 19 -28.00 -33.43 -43.04
C GLY A 19 -27.71 -33.35 -41.55
N GLY A 20 -28.75 -33.51 -40.72
CA GLY A 20 -28.56 -33.78 -39.30
C GLY A 20 -27.80 -35.11 -39.11
N PRO A 21 -27.18 -35.32 -37.93
CA PRO A 21 -26.46 -36.56 -37.64
C PRO A 21 -27.34 -37.81 -37.87
N PRO A 22 -26.74 -38.95 -38.27
CA PRO A 22 -27.47 -40.19 -38.50
C PRO A 22 -28.42 -40.53 -37.34
N ALA A 23 -29.59 -41.07 -37.66
CA ALA A 23 -30.63 -41.32 -36.66
C ALA A 23 -30.15 -42.35 -35.61
N GLU A 24 -29.33 -43.29 -36.06
CA GLU A 24 -28.72 -44.40 -35.35
C GLU A 24 -27.68 -43.89 -34.34
N VAL A 25 -26.83 -42.93 -34.76
CA VAL A 25 -25.86 -42.25 -33.86
C VAL A 25 -26.59 -41.42 -32.79
N ARG A 26 -27.70 -40.75 -33.15
CA ARG A 26 -28.53 -40.03 -32.18
C ARG A 26 -29.21 -40.97 -31.19
N ASP A 27 -29.71 -42.13 -31.63
CA ASP A 27 -30.31 -43.13 -30.75
C ASP A 27 -29.26 -43.78 -29.84
N LEU A 28 -28.02 -43.95 -30.31
CA LEU A 28 -26.89 -44.41 -29.49
C LEU A 28 -26.57 -43.40 -28.37
N MET A 29 -26.36 -42.12 -28.72
CA MET A 29 -26.13 -41.05 -27.74
C MET A 29 -27.31 -40.89 -26.77
N SER A 30 -28.54 -40.98 -27.26
CA SER A 30 -29.76 -40.91 -26.43
C SER A 30 -29.87 -42.11 -25.47
N SER A 31 -29.51 -43.31 -25.94
CA SER A 31 -29.52 -44.54 -25.15
C SER A 31 -28.48 -44.50 -24.04
N LEU A 32 -27.23 -44.13 -24.35
CA LEU A 32 -26.16 -43.93 -23.37
C LEU A 32 -26.53 -42.85 -22.35
N GLY A 33 -26.97 -41.69 -22.83
CA GLY A 33 -27.43 -40.57 -22.00
C GLY A 33 -28.66 -40.87 -21.14
N SER A 34 -29.34 -42.00 -21.39
CA SER A 34 -30.50 -42.53 -20.66
C SER A 34 -30.22 -43.87 -19.95
N CYS A 35 -28.95 -44.32 -19.88
CA CYS A 35 -28.53 -45.62 -19.33
C CYS A 35 -29.23 -46.88 -19.91
N ARG A 36 -29.63 -46.84 -21.18
CA ARG A 36 -30.22 -47.99 -21.90
C ARG A 36 -29.14 -48.83 -22.57
N LEU A 37 -28.27 -49.45 -21.77
CA LEU A 37 -27.07 -50.15 -22.26
C LEU A 37 -27.38 -51.23 -23.31
N GLU A 38 -28.43 -52.02 -23.12
CA GLU A 38 -28.88 -53.02 -24.11
C GLU A 38 -29.25 -52.41 -25.47
N ARG A 39 -29.87 -51.21 -25.49
CA ARG A 39 -30.18 -50.50 -26.74
C ARG A 39 -28.94 -49.91 -27.38
N ALA A 40 -27.99 -49.42 -26.57
CA ALA A 40 -26.69 -48.95 -27.06
C ALA A 40 -25.89 -50.11 -27.67
N ARG A 41 -25.80 -51.26 -27.00
CA ARG A 41 -25.15 -52.48 -27.51
C ARG A 41 -25.78 -52.92 -28.83
N ALA A 42 -27.10 -53.06 -28.89
CA ALA A 42 -27.82 -53.44 -30.11
C ALA A 42 -27.69 -52.43 -31.28
N LEU A 43 -27.22 -51.20 -31.04
CA LEU A 43 -26.86 -50.23 -32.09
C LEU A 43 -25.39 -50.36 -32.50
N LEU A 44 -24.48 -50.58 -31.55
CA LEU A 44 -23.07 -50.87 -31.82
C LEU A 44 -22.91 -52.19 -32.61
N ASP A 45 -23.71 -53.22 -32.30
CA ASP A 45 -23.83 -54.47 -33.07
C ASP A 45 -24.31 -54.26 -34.51
N GLN A 46 -25.01 -53.16 -34.78
CA GLN A 46 -25.46 -52.77 -36.13
C GLN A 46 -24.40 -51.95 -36.89
N GLY A 47 -23.19 -51.80 -36.33
CA GLY A 47 -22.07 -51.08 -36.94
C GLY A 47 -22.12 -49.57 -36.78
N VAL A 48 -22.87 -49.05 -35.80
CA VAL A 48 -22.87 -47.61 -35.48
C VAL A 48 -21.53 -47.24 -34.84
N ASP A 49 -20.77 -46.36 -35.49
CA ASP A 49 -19.45 -45.92 -35.02
C ASP A 49 -19.52 -45.17 -33.67
N PRO A 50 -18.90 -45.67 -32.58
CA PRO A 50 -18.89 -44.98 -31.28
C PRO A 50 -18.07 -43.68 -31.31
N ASN A 51 -17.17 -43.52 -32.28
CA ASN A 51 -16.33 -42.34 -32.45
C ASN A 51 -17.00 -41.22 -33.26
N PHE A 52 -18.22 -41.44 -33.79
CA PHE A 52 -18.91 -40.48 -34.62
C PHE A 52 -19.17 -39.16 -33.86
N VAL A 53 -18.51 -38.08 -34.30
CA VAL A 53 -18.68 -36.75 -33.72
C VAL A 53 -19.95 -36.08 -34.25
N VAL A 54 -20.90 -35.84 -33.35
CA VAL A 54 -22.12 -35.07 -33.66
C VAL A 54 -21.92 -33.61 -33.26
N ARG A 55 -22.12 -32.67 -34.21
CA ARG A 55 -22.14 -31.23 -33.91
C ARG A 55 -23.54 -30.76 -33.51
N LEU A 56 -23.68 -30.27 -32.28
CA LEU A 56 -24.89 -29.66 -31.72
C LEU A 56 -24.65 -28.16 -31.50
N GLY A 57 -24.79 -27.39 -32.58
CA GLY A 57 -24.48 -25.96 -32.58
C GLY A 57 -22.97 -25.69 -32.40
N PRO A 58 -22.53 -24.93 -31.39
CA PRO A 58 -21.11 -24.67 -31.15
C PRO A 58 -20.37 -25.85 -30.50
N VAL A 59 -21.10 -26.76 -29.84
CA VAL A 59 -20.56 -27.97 -29.21
C VAL A 59 -20.49 -29.10 -30.25
N ALA A 60 -19.49 -29.97 -30.17
CA ALA A 60 -19.61 -31.31 -30.72
C ALA A 60 -19.31 -32.36 -29.65
N MET A 61 -19.85 -33.56 -29.85
CA MET A 61 -20.05 -34.55 -28.81
C MET A 61 -19.87 -35.95 -29.39
N THR A 62 -19.24 -36.87 -28.65
CA THR A 62 -19.15 -38.30 -29.00
C THR A 62 -20.09 -39.14 -28.15
N ALA A 63 -20.17 -40.44 -28.44
CA ALA A 63 -20.91 -41.38 -27.61
C ALA A 63 -20.40 -41.37 -26.14
N ALA A 64 -19.08 -41.29 -25.93
CA ALA A 64 -18.48 -41.20 -24.60
C ALA A 64 -18.80 -39.89 -23.87
N SER A 65 -18.75 -38.73 -24.55
CA SER A 65 -19.22 -37.46 -23.96
C SER A 65 -20.69 -37.54 -23.51
N SER A 66 -21.51 -38.33 -24.20
CA SER A 66 -22.93 -38.55 -23.87
C SER A 66 -23.14 -39.51 -22.69
N ALA A 67 -22.15 -40.38 -22.42
CA ALA A 67 -22.13 -41.32 -21.30
C ALA A 67 -21.66 -40.67 -19.99
N CYS A 68 -20.83 -39.62 -20.05
CA CYS A 68 -20.40 -38.85 -18.88
C CYS A 68 -21.58 -38.19 -18.13
N GLY A 69 -21.45 -38.08 -16.80
CA GLY A 69 -22.44 -37.45 -15.91
C GLY A 69 -23.65 -38.33 -15.60
N LYS A 70 -23.52 -39.66 -15.73
CA LYS A 70 -24.61 -40.63 -15.55
C LYS A 70 -24.30 -41.57 -14.38
N LYS A 71 -25.32 -42.31 -13.91
CA LYS A 71 -25.10 -43.38 -12.92
C LYS A 71 -24.47 -44.65 -13.51
N CYS A 72 -24.45 -44.74 -14.84
CA CYS A 72 -23.95 -45.88 -15.61
C CYS A 72 -22.68 -45.53 -16.41
N SER A 73 -21.98 -44.43 -16.11
CA SER A 73 -20.87 -43.98 -16.94
C SER A 73 -19.74 -45.00 -17.08
N PRO A 74 -19.29 -45.71 -16.02
CA PRO A 74 -18.26 -46.75 -16.16
C PRO A 74 -18.71 -47.88 -17.09
N GLU A 75 -19.94 -48.36 -16.95
CA GLU A 75 -20.49 -49.45 -17.75
C GLU A 75 -20.76 -49.02 -19.20
N ALA A 76 -21.17 -47.77 -19.41
CA ALA A 76 -21.36 -47.18 -20.72
C ALA A 76 -20.03 -46.91 -21.45
N LEU A 77 -19.00 -46.48 -20.73
CA LEU A 77 -17.65 -46.28 -21.28
C LEU A 77 -16.95 -47.62 -21.54
N ALA A 78 -17.13 -48.62 -20.67
CA ALA A 78 -16.66 -49.98 -20.92
C ALA A 78 -17.33 -50.58 -22.16
N LEU A 79 -18.67 -50.46 -22.29
CA LEU A 79 -19.40 -50.85 -23.49
C LEU A 79 -18.86 -50.16 -24.75
N LEU A 80 -18.52 -48.87 -24.69
CA LEU A 80 -17.94 -48.16 -25.84
C LEU A 80 -16.52 -48.64 -26.17
N SER A 81 -15.70 -48.93 -25.16
CA SER A 81 -14.36 -49.49 -25.34
C SER A 81 -14.36 -50.89 -25.97
N GLU A 82 -15.37 -51.73 -25.69
CA GLU A 82 -15.56 -53.03 -26.37
C GLU A 82 -15.65 -52.90 -27.90
N TYR A 83 -16.21 -51.79 -28.40
CA TYR A 83 -16.39 -51.52 -29.84
C TYR A 83 -15.36 -50.52 -30.39
N GLY A 84 -14.21 -50.36 -29.73
CA GLY A 84 -13.08 -49.57 -30.26
C GLY A 84 -13.26 -48.06 -30.19
N PHE A 85 -13.88 -47.55 -29.12
CA PHE A 85 -13.91 -46.12 -28.84
C PHE A 85 -12.52 -45.55 -28.50
N ASP A 86 -12.13 -44.43 -29.13
CA ASP A 86 -10.88 -43.73 -28.87
C ASP A 86 -10.98 -42.90 -27.58
N ILE A 87 -10.39 -43.45 -26.52
CA ILE A 87 -10.32 -42.84 -25.18
C ILE A 87 -9.66 -41.45 -25.16
N ASN A 88 -8.82 -41.15 -26.15
CA ASN A 88 -8.12 -39.88 -26.31
C ASN A 88 -8.63 -39.09 -27.54
N GLY A 89 -9.71 -39.56 -28.16
CA GLY A 89 -10.29 -38.99 -29.37
C GLY A 89 -10.87 -37.61 -29.10
N PRO A 90 -10.64 -36.63 -30.00
CA PRO A 90 -11.24 -35.32 -29.84
C PRO A 90 -12.76 -35.43 -30.04
N SER A 91 -13.53 -35.05 -29.02
CA SER A 91 -14.90 -34.61 -29.28
C SER A 91 -14.80 -33.34 -30.14
N GLY A 92 -15.15 -33.50 -31.41
CA GLY A 92 -14.57 -32.66 -32.47
C GLY A 92 -15.16 -31.26 -32.59
N GLY A 93 -14.98 -30.66 -33.77
CA GLY A 93 -15.19 -29.22 -33.92
C GLY A 93 -14.08 -28.42 -33.25
N ALA A 94 -14.34 -27.15 -32.96
CA ALA A 94 -13.29 -26.21 -32.58
C ALA A 94 -12.64 -26.49 -31.21
N ALA A 95 -13.32 -27.21 -30.30
CA ALA A 95 -12.94 -27.29 -28.89
C ALA A 95 -11.71 -28.17 -28.59
N GLY A 96 -11.53 -29.28 -29.32
CA GLY A 96 -10.42 -30.22 -29.11
C GLY A 96 -10.51 -31.07 -27.83
N THR A 97 -11.63 -31.00 -27.10
CA THR A 97 -11.78 -31.61 -25.77
C THR A 97 -11.89 -33.14 -25.81
N SER A 98 -11.28 -33.80 -24.83
CA SER A 98 -11.26 -35.27 -24.70
C SER A 98 -12.47 -35.80 -23.90
N PRO A 99 -12.72 -37.13 -23.88
CA PRO A 99 -13.79 -37.72 -23.07
C PRO A 99 -13.60 -37.45 -21.56
N LEU A 100 -12.35 -37.45 -21.09
CA LEU A 100 -12.00 -37.11 -19.72
C LEU A 100 -12.37 -35.67 -19.39
N PHE A 101 -12.17 -34.73 -20.32
CA PHE A 101 -12.59 -33.34 -20.19
C PHE A 101 -14.11 -33.20 -19.99
N HIS A 102 -14.92 -33.99 -20.72
CA HIS A 102 -16.39 -34.01 -20.53
C HIS A 102 -16.81 -34.64 -19.20
N CYS A 103 -16.17 -35.72 -18.77
CA CYS A 103 -16.46 -36.35 -17.48
C CYS A 103 -16.07 -35.44 -16.30
N LEU A 104 -14.99 -34.67 -16.41
CA LEU A 104 -14.62 -33.65 -15.42
C LEU A 104 -15.63 -32.49 -15.39
N LEU A 105 -16.03 -31.94 -16.54
CA LEU A 105 -17.11 -30.94 -16.65
C LEU A 105 -18.42 -31.43 -16.02
N ALA A 106 -18.75 -32.71 -16.23
CA ALA A 106 -19.95 -33.34 -15.68
C ALA A 106 -19.84 -33.71 -14.19
N SER A 107 -18.69 -33.44 -13.54
CA SER A 107 -18.38 -33.83 -12.16
C SER A 107 -18.49 -35.35 -11.92
N ASP A 108 -18.20 -36.13 -12.96
CA ASP A 108 -18.35 -37.58 -13.00
C ASP A 108 -17.08 -38.28 -12.53
N ALA A 109 -16.98 -38.52 -11.22
CA ALA A 109 -15.83 -39.17 -10.62
C ALA A 109 -15.63 -40.63 -11.08
N ALA A 110 -16.72 -41.33 -11.45
CA ALA A 110 -16.66 -42.74 -11.84
C ALA A 110 -16.21 -42.89 -13.29
N GLY A 111 -16.79 -42.12 -14.22
CA GLY A 111 -16.35 -42.03 -15.60
C GLY A 111 -14.93 -41.46 -15.74
N SER A 112 -14.59 -40.42 -14.97
CA SER A 112 -13.23 -39.85 -14.96
C SER A 112 -12.19 -40.88 -14.50
N ARG A 113 -12.49 -41.66 -13.46
CA ARG A 113 -11.59 -42.73 -12.99
C ARG A 113 -11.42 -43.83 -14.04
N TYR A 114 -12.53 -44.33 -14.61
CA TYR A 114 -12.48 -45.33 -15.68
C TYR A 114 -11.57 -44.90 -16.83
N LEU A 115 -11.71 -43.65 -17.28
CA LEU A 115 -10.91 -43.10 -18.38
C LEU A 115 -9.42 -42.99 -18.02
N LEU A 116 -9.07 -42.56 -16.80
CA LEU A 116 -7.68 -42.53 -16.33
C LEU A 116 -7.06 -43.93 -16.25
N GLU A 117 -7.80 -44.90 -15.69
CA GLU A 117 -7.36 -46.30 -15.56
C GLU A 117 -7.12 -46.99 -16.91
N HIS A 118 -7.80 -46.55 -17.97
CA HIS A 118 -7.67 -47.10 -19.32
C HIS A 118 -6.78 -46.25 -20.26
N GLY A 119 -6.04 -45.27 -19.73
CA GLY A 119 -4.98 -44.57 -20.48
C GLY A 119 -5.37 -43.23 -21.11
N ALA A 120 -6.35 -42.51 -20.55
CA ALA A 120 -6.60 -41.12 -20.92
C ALA A 120 -5.36 -40.23 -20.69
N ASP A 121 -5.13 -39.29 -21.61
CA ASP A 121 -3.98 -38.40 -21.60
C ASP A 121 -4.24 -37.11 -20.82
N LEU A 122 -3.54 -36.96 -19.70
CA LEU A 122 -3.51 -35.75 -18.87
C LEU A 122 -2.85 -34.54 -19.58
N GLY A 123 -2.04 -34.78 -20.63
CA GLY A 123 -1.38 -33.72 -21.40
C GLY A 123 -2.28 -32.98 -22.41
N ARG A 124 -3.56 -33.38 -22.54
CA ARG A 124 -4.52 -32.72 -23.42
C ARG A 124 -4.94 -31.35 -22.87
N ILE A 125 -4.49 -30.30 -23.57
CA ILE A 125 -5.09 -28.96 -23.57
C ILE A 125 -6.29 -28.88 -24.54
N ASP A 126 -7.26 -28.04 -24.22
CA ASP A 126 -8.32 -27.62 -25.15
C ASP A 126 -7.91 -26.40 -26.00
N LYS A 127 -8.84 -25.92 -26.84
CA LYS A 127 -8.61 -24.74 -27.70
C LYS A 127 -8.29 -23.44 -26.96
N ASP A 128 -8.73 -23.30 -25.71
CA ASP A 128 -8.60 -22.10 -24.90
C ASP A 128 -7.36 -22.18 -23.98
N GLN A 129 -6.48 -23.17 -24.23
CA GLN A 129 -5.31 -23.53 -23.42
C GLN A 129 -5.68 -24.02 -22.01
N LEU A 130 -6.90 -24.50 -21.79
CA LEU A 130 -7.29 -25.14 -20.54
C LEU A 130 -6.82 -26.60 -20.57
N ASP A 131 -5.82 -26.92 -19.75
CA ASP A 131 -5.45 -28.31 -19.49
C ASP A 131 -6.45 -29.00 -18.54
N ILE A 132 -6.34 -30.33 -18.47
CA ILE A 132 -7.19 -31.18 -17.64
C ILE A 132 -7.11 -30.85 -16.14
N PHE A 133 -5.99 -30.32 -15.65
CA PHE A 133 -5.83 -29.91 -14.26
C PHE A 133 -6.57 -28.59 -14.01
N ALA A 134 -6.33 -27.57 -14.84
CA ALA A 134 -6.98 -26.28 -14.77
C ALA A 134 -8.52 -26.40 -14.88
N LEU A 135 -9.03 -27.34 -15.68
CA LEU A 135 -10.44 -27.70 -15.69
C LEU A 135 -10.89 -28.36 -14.40
N ALA A 136 -10.22 -29.44 -13.96
CA ALA A 136 -10.60 -30.20 -12.77
C ALA A 136 -10.67 -29.31 -11.51
N PHE A 137 -9.72 -28.39 -11.36
CA PHE A 137 -9.65 -27.47 -10.22
C PHE A 137 -10.34 -26.11 -10.47
N SER A 138 -11.13 -25.99 -11.54
CA SER A 138 -11.91 -24.76 -11.81
C SER A 138 -13.16 -24.66 -10.92
N PRO A 139 -13.60 -23.44 -10.53
CA PRO A 139 -14.89 -23.25 -9.85
C PRO A 139 -16.14 -23.53 -10.72
N GLN A 140 -15.94 -23.85 -12.01
CA GLN A 140 -16.99 -24.13 -12.97
C GLN A 140 -17.31 -25.63 -13.01
N GLY A 141 -16.29 -26.48 -12.81
CA GLY A 141 -16.50 -27.83 -12.29
C GLY A 141 -17.04 -27.73 -10.86
N ARG A 142 -18.15 -28.43 -10.56
CA ARG A 142 -18.59 -28.55 -9.17
C ARG A 142 -17.63 -29.53 -8.49
N SER A 143 -16.71 -28.98 -7.68
CA SER A 143 -15.68 -29.67 -6.87
C SER A 143 -15.52 -31.16 -7.19
N PRO A 144 -14.45 -31.58 -7.88
CA PRO A 144 -14.18 -33.00 -8.04
C PRO A 144 -14.26 -33.72 -6.69
N ASP A 145 -14.78 -34.93 -6.71
CA ASP A 145 -14.58 -35.87 -5.62
C ASP A 145 -13.06 -35.99 -5.36
N LEU A 146 -12.64 -36.01 -4.10
CA LEU A 146 -11.25 -36.22 -3.67
C LEU A 146 -10.63 -37.45 -4.34
N VAL A 147 -11.46 -38.45 -4.66
CA VAL A 147 -11.18 -39.60 -5.52
C VAL A 147 -10.46 -39.24 -6.83
N VAL A 148 -10.88 -38.19 -7.53
CA VAL A 148 -10.40 -37.87 -8.88
C VAL A 148 -9.04 -37.20 -8.83
N ALA A 149 -8.83 -36.27 -7.90
CA ALA A 149 -7.53 -35.66 -7.65
C ALA A 149 -6.49 -36.72 -7.23
N GLU A 150 -6.89 -37.68 -6.39
CA GLU A 150 -6.05 -38.81 -5.97
C GLU A 150 -5.72 -39.78 -7.12
N ALA A 151 -6.64 -40.00 -8.06
CA ALA A 151 -6.38 -40.81 -9.26
C ALA A 151 -5.38 -40.12 -10.21
N ILE A 152 -5.54 -38.82 -10.45
CA ILE A 152 -4.62 -38.00 -11.25
C ILE A 152 -3.21 -38.01 -10.62
N ARG A 153 -3.11 -37.87 -9.29
CA ARG A 153 -1.83 -37.90 -8.56
C ARG A 153 -1.07 -39.21 -8.76
N LYS A 154 -1.72 -40.35 -8.57
CA LYS A 154 -1.10 -41.68 -8.73
C LYS A 154 -0.61 -41.94 -10.15
N GLU A 155 -1.32 -41.44 -11.16
CA GLU A 155 -0.91 -41.59 -12.55
C GLU A 155 0.30 -40.72 -12.92
N LEU A 156 0.49 -39.57 -12.27
CA LEU A 156 1.72 -38.77 -12.39
C LEU A 156 2.91 -39.45 -11.68
N GLU A 157 2.71 -39.96 -10.46
CA GLU A 157 3.70 -40.73 -9.71
C GLU A 157 4.19 -41.95 -10.53
N ARG A 158 3.28 -42.63 -11.25
CA ARG A 158 3.58 -43.74 -12.17
C ARG A 158 4.38 -43.34 -13.42
N ARG A 159 4.40 -42.06 -13.81
CA ARG A 159 5.04 -41.55 -15.04
C ARG A 159 6.44 -40.93 -14.82
N GLY A 160 6.84 -40.62 -13.58
CA GLY A 160 8.25 -40.48 -13.19
C GLY A 160 9.04 -39.25 -13.68
N ALA A 161 8.42 -38.08 -13.79
CA ALA A 161 9.11 -36.84 -14.19
C ALA A 161 9.97 -36.22 -13.05
N ASN A 162 11.04 -35.48 -13.40
CA ASN A 162 11.96 -34.83 -12.46
C ASN A 162 12.52 -33.52 -13.04
N THR A 163 12.65 -32.46 -12.24
CA THR A 163 12.63 -31.06 -12.71
C THR A 163 13.87 -30.20 -12.44
N ALA A 164 14.81 -30.62 -11.58
CA ALA A 164 15.81 -29.70 -11.01
C ALA A 164 17.22 -29.78 -11.63
N LYS A 165 17.56 -28.96 -12.65
CA LYS A 165 18.96 -28.78 -13.10
C LYS A 165 19.27 -27.53 -13.97
N LEU A 166 19.38 -26.32 -13.41
CA LEU A 166 20.01 -25.15 -14.07
C LEU A 166 20.52 -24.06 -13.07
N LEU A 167 21.86 -23.94 -12.97
CA LEU A 167 22.67 -22.74 -12.63
C LEU A 167 22.79 -22.17 -11.17
N GLU A 168 24.05 -21.86 -10.79
CA GLU A 168 24.55 -21.02 -9.66
C GLU A 168 25.85 -20.27 -10.16
N PRO A 169 26.73 -19.55 -9.37
CA PRO A 169 26.75 -19.17 -7.93
C PRO A 169 27.36 -17.79 -7.47
N ARG A 170 27.17 -17.47 -6.16
CA ARG A 170 28.08 -16.75 -5.19
C ARG A 170 28.14 -15.19 -5.04
N LYS A 171 28.93 -14.71 -4.03
CA LYS A 171 28.66 -13.57 -3.08
C LYS A 171 29.80 -12.52 -2.87
N PRO A 172 29.52 -11.31 -2.29
CA PRO A 172 30.46 -10.19 -1.99
C PRO A 172 30.81 -9.93 -0.48
N ILE A 173 31.40 -8.77 -0.11
CA ILE A 173 32.00 -8.41 1.21
C ILE A 173 31.63 -6.96 1.71
N HIS A 174 31.86 -6.67 3.01
CA HIS A 174 31.54 -5.55 3.97
C HIS A 174 32.61 -4.38 4.05
N PRO A 175 32.65 -3.38 5.01
CA PRO A 175 31.70 -2.70 5.98
C PRO A 175 31.90 -1.15 6.30
N ASP A 176 31.13 -0.59 7.30
CA ASP A 176 31.44 0.41 8.40
C ASP A 176 31.29 2.00 8.41
N GLN A 177 30.37 2.49 9.29
CA GLN A 177 30.41 3.50 10.44
C GLN A 177 30.45 5.09 10.37
N ASP A 178 30.13 5.76 11.53
CA ASP A 178 29.53 7.13 11.79
C ASP A 178 30.51 8.23 12.40
N PRO A 179 30.19 9.42 13.09
CA PRO A 179 29.18 9.76 14.17
C PRO A 179 28.59 11.25 14.25
N GLU A 180 28.84 12.09 15.31
CA GLU A 180 27.99 13.24 15.83
C GLU A 180 28.70 14.62 16.19
N VAL A 181 27.96 15.70 16.61
CA VAL A 181 28.47 17.07 17.04
C VAL A 181 27.52 17.90 18.03
N PRO A 182 27.81 19.15 18.57
CA PRO A 182 27.64 19.49 20.02
C PRO A 182 26.93 20.87 20.41
N PRO A 183 27.00 21.44 21.66
CA PRO A 183 26.19 22.59 22.17
C PRO A 183 26.92 24.00 22.29
N PRO A 184 26.25 25.12 22.69
CA PRO A 184 26.70 26.52 22.49
C PRO A 184 27.33 27.28 23.71
N GLU A 185 27.80 28.52 23.48
CA GLU A 185 28.78 29.26 24.31
C GLU A 185 28.28 30.59 24.98
N PRO A 186 29.02 31.12 26.00
CA PRO A 186 28.66 32.36 26.70
C PRO A 186 29.06 33.65 25.97
N GLY A 187 28.19 34.67 25.99
CA GLY A 187 28.52 36.03 25.51
C GLY A 187 28.24 36.31 24.03
N GLY A 188 27.71 35.32 23.29
CA GLY A 188 27.32 35.48 21.89
C GLY A 188 26.15 36.46 21.68
N VAL A 189 26.11 37.06 20.49
CA VAL A 189 24.96 37.80 19.96
C VAL A 189 24.09 36.83 19.17
N TYR A 190 22.80 36.79 19.47
CA TYR A 190 21.87 35.79 18.93
C TYR A 190 20.67 36.44 18.25
N ALA A 191 20.25 35.88 17.12
CA ALA A 191 19.02 36.28 16.46
C ALA A 191 17.78 35.83 17.28
N PRO A 192 16.66 36.57 17.23
CA PRO A 192 15.38 36.09 17.75
C PRO A 192 15.06 34.67 17.21
N GLY A 193 14.56 33.78 18.08
CA GLY A 193 14.30 32.39 17.72
C GLY A 193 15.52 31.44 17.76
N THR A 194 16.73 31.90 18.12
CA THR A 194 17.87 30.99 18.31
C THR A 194 17.60 29.98 19.43
N ARG A 195 17.67 28.68 19.12
CA ARG A 195 17.52 27.60 20.11
C ARG A 195 18.84 27.35 20.85
N ILE A 196 18.81 27.55 22.17
CA ILE A 196 19.95 27.31 23.06
C ILE A 196 19.66 26.07 23.90
N GLY A 197 20.53 25.06 23.84
CA GLY A 197 20.38 23.80 24.57
C GLY A 197 21.71 23.31 25.13
N GLY A 198 21.75 23.01 26.43
CA GLY A 198 22.86 22.30 27.07
C GLY A 198 22.57 20.80 27.20
N GLN A 199 23.60 20.00 27.43
CA GLN A 199 23.45 18.56 27.69
C GLN A 199 22.66 18.33 28.99
N CYS A 200 21.47 17.70 28.88
CA CYS A 200 20.83 17.07 30.03
C CYS A 200 21.51 15.72 30.28
N ALA A 201 22.06 15.50 31.49
CA ALA A 201 22.64 14.22 31.87
C ALA A 201 21.56 13.11 31.86
N HIS A 202 21.96 11.89 31.49
CA HIS A 202 21.03 10.77 31.32
C HIS A 202 20.16 10.50 32.57
N TYR A 203 18.88 10.19 32.32
CA TYR A 203 18.01 9.56 33.30
C TYR A 203 18.62 8.22 33.75
N GLY A 204 18.94 8.09 35.04
CA GLY A 204 19.27 6.81 35.64
C GLY A 204 18.04 5.92 35.69
N TRP A 205 17.94 4.96 34.76
CA TRP A 205 16.87 3.96 34.81
C TRP A 205 17.01 3.08 36.06
N ILE A 206 15.94 2.97 36.83
CA ILE A 206 15.82 1.95 37.87
C ILE A 206 15.66 0.59 37.17
N PRO A 207 16.51 -0.42 37.45
CA PRO A 207 16.34 -1.76 36.89
C PRO A 207 14.99 -2.35 37.28
N LYS A 208 14.35 -3.09 36.36
CA LYS A 208 13.03 -3.72 36.59
C LYS A 208 13.03 -4.70 37.76
N ASP A 209 14.20 -5.21 38.13
CA ASP A 209 14.41 -6.28 39.10
C ASP A 209 14.69 -5.75 40.52
N ALA A 210 14.58 -4.43 40.73
CA ALA A 210 14.79 -3.78 42.03
C ALA A 210 13.66 -4.11 43.03
N GLY A 211 13.92 -5.10 43.90
CA GLY A 211 13.04 -5.47 45.00
C GLY A 211 12.75 -4.33 45.99
N CYS A 212 11.64 -4.45 46.72
CA CYS A 212 11.19 -3.44 47.68
C CYS A 212 12.25 -3.14 48.75
N GLY A 213 12.52 -1.86 49.00
CA GLY A 213 13.54 -1.41 49.98
C GLY A 213 14.81 -0.76 49.42
N ALA A 214 14.96 -0.60 48.10
CA ALA A 214 16.09 0.13 47.50
C ALA A 214 16.07 1.65 47.79
N SER A 215 17.22 2.33 47.62
CA SER A 215 17.36 3.79 47.80
C SER A 215 18.43 4.41 46.87
N GLY A 216 18.37 5.72 46.64
CA GLY A 216 19.24 6.42 45.68
C GLY A 216 19.17 7.95 45.73
N GLU A 217 19.89 8.61 44.80
CA GLU A 217 19.89 10.08 44.61
C GLU A 217 19.33 10.48 43.24
N GLU A 218 18.69 11.65 43.18
CA GLU A 218 18.29 12.32 41.94
C GLU A 218 18.83 13.77 41.90
N VAL A 219 19.12 14.25 40.69
CA VAL A 219 19.54 15.62 40.39
C VAL A 219 18.53 16.28 39.48
N PHE A 220 18.01 17.44 39.89
CA PHE A 220 17.07 18.25 39.13
C PHE A 220 17.73 19.56 38.72
N VAL A 221 17.55 20.00 37.48
CA VAL A 221 17.96 21.33 37.02
C VAL A 221 16.75 22.01 36.40
N GLY A 222 16.41 23.19 36.90
CA GLY A 222 15.38 24.07 36.34
C GLY A 222 15.97 25.43 35.97
N THR A 223 15.29 26.15 35.06
CA THR A 223 15.76 27.46 34.58
C THR A 223 14.59 28.46 34.63
N ARG A 224 14.85 29.67 35.13
CA ARG A 224 13.92 30.80 35.21
C ARG A 224 14.43 31.90 34.28
N ILE A 225 13.54 32.53 33.53
CA ILE A 225 13.86 33.70 32.70
C ILE A 225 13.08 34.89 33.25
N VAL A 226 13.73 36.05 33.34
CA VAL A 226 13.18 37.27 33.94
C VAL A 226 13.43 38.46 33.01
N THR A 227 12.39 39.23 32.72
CA THR A 227 12.45 40.45 31.90
C THR A 227 11.83 41.64 32.66
N GLN A 228 11.92 42.84 32.12
CA GLN A 228 11.37 44.05 32.75
C GLN A 228 9.84 44.13 32.61
N GLY A 229 9.12 43.30 33.38
CA GLY A 229 7.65 43.27 33.44
C GLY A 229 7.04 41.87 33.37
N TRP A 230 7.82 40.84 33.03
CA TRP A 230 7.40 39.43 33.02
C TRP A 230 8.40 38.54 33.76
N ASP A 231 7.89 37.58 34.52
CA ASP A 231 8.69 36.76 35.43
C ASP A 231 8.17 35.31 35.44
N ALA A 232 8.91 34.39 34.80
CA ALA A 232 8.45 33.05 34.49
C ALA A 232 9.34 31.96 35.09
N ILE A 233 8.78 31.18 36.03
CA ILE A 233 9.44 30.05 36.69
C ILE A 233 9.11 28.75 35.96
N ILE A 234 10.10 28.10 35.35
CA ILE A 234 9.93 26.77 34.74
C ILE A 234 10.26 25.70 35.79
N GLY A 235 9.23 25.05 36.33
CA GLY A 235 9.34 23.93 37.26
C GLY A 235 9.56 22.58 36.54
N PRO A 236 10.13 21.56 37.21
CA PRO A 236 10.66 20.34 36.57
C PRO A 236 9.59 19.29 36.20
N ALA A 237 8.33 19.68 36.00
CA ALA A 237 7.22 18.74 35.84
C ALA A 237 7.17 18.04 34.46
N ASN A 238 7.85 18.58 33.44
CA ASN A 238 7.95 18.00 32.10
C ASN A 238 9.40 18.15 31.58
N GLY A 239 9.91 17.13 30.89
CA GLY A 239 11.34 16.98 30.57
C GLY A 239 11.94 17.98 29.57
N CYS A 240 13.28 17.97 29.47
CA CYS A 240 14.10 18.95 28.74
C CYS A 240 13.60 19.28 27.31
N LYS A 241 12.94 20.43 27.15
CA LYS A 241 12.79 21.12 25.86
C LYS A 241 13.74 22.34 25.83
N PRO A 242 14.39 22.66 24.69
CA PRO A 242 15.10 23.93 24.55
C PRO A 242 14.13 25.11 24.70
N VAL A 243 14.58 26.21 25.30
CA VAL A 243 13.74 27.39 25.53
C VAL A 243 13.95 28.37 24.39
N GLU A 244 12.86 28.72 23.72
CA GLU A 244 12.82 29.70 22.63
C GLU A 244 12.65 31.11 23.23
N LEU A 245 13.43 32.08 22.77
CA LEU A 245 13.44 33.43 23.33
C LEU A 245 12.31 34.28 22.70
N PRO A 246 11.56 35.07 23.51
CA PRO A 246 10.44 35.84 23.00
C PRO A 246 10.93 36.96 22.05
N PRO A 247 10.15 37.32 21.00
CA PRO A 247 10.63 38.07 19.83
C PRO A 247 10.79 39.59 20.04
N LEU A 248 10.95 40.06 21.29
CA LEU A 248 11.06 41.49 21.59
C LEU A 248 12.54 41.90 21.70
N PRO A 249 12.97 43.02 21.08
CA PRO A 249 14.30 43.56 21.32
C PRO A 249 14.41 44.08 22.77
N GLY A 250 15.53 43.80 23.43
CA GLY A 250 15.76 44.16 24.83
C GLY A 250 16.88 43.36 25.51
N ARG A 251 17.13 43.68 26.79
CA ARG A 251 18.12 43.00 27.65
C ARG A 251 17.47 41.90 28.48
N TYR A 252 17.99 40.69 28.39
CA TYR A 252 17.45 39.49 29.03
C TYR A 252 18.33 39.02 30.20
N ARG A 253 17.69 38.40 31.21
CA ARG A 253 18.38 37.70 32.29
C ARG A 253 17.85 36.27 32.47
N VAL A 254 18.76 35.30 32.45
CA VAL A 254 18.48 33.87 32.63
C VAL A 254 19.10 33.40 33.94
N ILE A 255 18.37 32.59 34.69
CA ILE A 255 18.73 32.12 36.04
C ILE A 255 18.60 30.59 36.08
N VAL A 256 19.70 29.88 36.29
CA VAL A 256 19.71 28.41 36.38
C VAL A 256 19.72 27.97 37.86
N LEU A 257 18.90 26.97 38.19
CA LEU A 257 18.70 26.42 39.53
C LEU A 257 18.95 24.91 39.54
N GLU A 258 20.02 24.46 40.19
CA GLU A 258 20.39 23.04 40.36
C GLU A 258 19.99 22.57 41.76
N ASN A 259 19.26 21.47 41.87
CA ASN A 259 18.74 20.88 43.12
C ASN A 259 19.07 19.39 43.18
N ARG A 260 19.32 18.83 44.37
CA ARG A 260 19.65 17.40 44.55
C ARG A 260 18.86 16.79 45.73
N THR A 261 18.29 15.61 45.52
CA THR A 261 17.38 14.93 46.47
C THR A 261 17.80 13.48 46.71
N LYS A 262 17.72 13.01 47.96
CA LYS A 262 17.85 11.59 48.32
C LYS A 262 16.49 11.02 48.71
N TRP A 263 16.15 9.83 48.21
CA TRP A 263 14.89 9.13 48.50
C TRP A 263 15.13 7.88 49.36
N VAL A 264 14.19 7.55 50.25
CA VAL A 264 14.37 6.47 51.25
C VAL A 264 13.10 5.62 51.41
N GLY A 265 12.95 4.65 50.49
CA GLY A 265 12.01 3.53 50.60
C GLY A 265 10.60 3.77 50.08
N ASP A 266 9.93 2.66 49.73
CA ASP A 266 8.54 2.58 49.29
C ASP A 266 7.65 1.84 50.30
N LYS A 267 6.34 2.14 50.28
CA LYS A 267 5.31 1.23 50.80
C LYS A 267 4.40 0.79 49.66
N CYS A 268 4.25 -0.53 49.52
CA CYS A 268 3.27 -1.14 48.63
C CYS A 268 1.92 -1.24 49.35
N TYR A 269 0.89 -0.64 48.75
CA TYR A 269 -0.50 -0.78 49.21
C TYR A 269 -1.26 -1.60 48.15
N PRO A 270 -1.91 -2.73 48.51
CA PRO A 270 -2.48 -3.67 47.53
C PRO A 270 -3.42 -3.04 46.49
N ASN A 271 -4.13 -1.97 46.87
CA ASN A 271 -5.17 -1.33 46.07
C ASN A 271 -4.77 0.06 45.53
N LEU A 272 -3.54 0.54 45.80
CA LEU A 272 -3.09 1.92 45.45
C LEU A 272 -1.71 1.97 44.75
N GLY A 273 -1.01 0.84 44.62
CA GLY A 273 0.33 0.79 44.03
C GLY A 273 1.45 1.20 44.98
N LYS A 274 2.56 1.70 44.42
CA LYS A 274 3.75 2.13 45.17
C LYS A 274 3.69 3.61 45.52
N VAL A 275 3.95 3.93 46.78
CA VAL A 275 4.08 5.32 47.27
C VAL A 275 5.47 5.52 47.89
N TYR A 276 6.15 6.60 47.50
CA TYR A 276 7.53 6.95 47.88
C TYR A 276 7.56 8.18 48.78
N PHE A 277 8.55 8.27 49.67
CA PHE A 277 8.69 9.38 50.63
C PHE A 277 10.14 9.90 50.71
N SER A 278 10.32 11.23 50.72
CA SER A 278 11.56 11.88 51.14
C SER A 278 11.51 12.22 52.63
N LYS A 279 12.67 12.23 53.30
CA LYS A 279 12.80 12.49 54.74
C LYS A 279 13.59 13.75 55.13
N LYS A 280 14.15 14.52 54.18
CA LYS A 280 14.90 15.76 54.49
C LYS A 280 14.74 16.86 53.42
N PRO A 281 14.82 18.15 53.82
CA PRO A 281 14.72 19.27 52.89
C PRO A 281 15.92 19.38 51.95
N GLN A 282 15.67 19.96 50.78
CA GLN A 282 16.57 20.04 49.62
C GLN A 282 17.62 21.16 49.72
N LYS A 283 18.69 21.06 48.92
CA LYS A 283 19.68 22.13 48.70
C LYS A 283 19.70 22.55 47.23
N VAL A 284 19.49 23.83 46.98
CA VAL A 284 19.48 24.44 45.63
C VAL A 284 20.68 25.36 45.44
N LYS A 285 21.38 25.25 44.30
CA LYS A 285 22.40 26.20 43.82
C LYS A 285 21.81 27.08 42.71
N LYS A 286 22.25 28.33 42.62
CA LYS A 286 21.79 29.34 41.64
C LYS A 286 22.97 29.88 40.81
N ARG A 287 22.75 30.13 39.52
CA ARG A 287 23.67 30.88 38.62
C ARG A 287 22.85 31.85 37.76
N GLU A 288 23.42 32.97 37.29
CA GLU A 288 22.73 33.96 36.45
C GLU A 288 23.58 34.36 35.23
N TYR A 289 22.91 34.70 34.12
CA TYR A 289 23.50 35.10 32.83
C TYR A 289 22.66 36.23 32.19
N THR A 290 23.28 37.06 31.34
CA THR A 290 22.61 38.17 30.64
C THR A 290 23.11 38.35 29.20
N PHE A 291 22.22 38.75 28.29
CA PHE A 291 22.52 39.08 26.88
C PHE A 291 21.48 40.07 26.32
N ASP A 292 21.76 40.62 25.14
CA ASP A 292 20.91 41.61 24.45
C ASP A 292 20.37 41.07 23.11
N VAL A 293 19.15 41.47 22.75
CA VAL A 293 18.48 41.16 21.49
C VAL A 293 18.11 42.48 20.80
N VAL A 294 18.39 42.61 19.51
CA VAL A 294 18.12 43.83 18.71
C VAL A 294 17.57 43.46 17.32
N LEU A 295 16.70 44.32 16.79
CA LEU A 295 16.20 44.23 15.42
C LEU A 295 17.15 44.97 14.46
N PRO A 296 17.40 44.43 13.25
CA PRO A 296 18.10 45.17 12.20
C PRO A 296 17.17 46.24 11.62
N GLU A 297 17.72 47.46 11.46
CA GLU A 297 17.15 48.60 10.74
C GLU A 297 15.76 49.13 11.18
N GLU A 298 15.75 50.14 12.07
CA GLU A 298 14.99 51.38 11.82
C GLU A 298 15.43 52.50 12.79
N ALA A 299 16.35 53.37 12.35
CA ALA A 299 16.72 54.59 13.07
C ALA A 299 17.24 55.69 12.12
N GLY A 300 16.37 56.63 11.73
CA GLY A 300 16.83 57.95 11.29
C GLY A 300 16.96 58.25 9.79
N GLN A 301 16.03 57.79 8.93
CA GLN A 301 15.77 58.48 7.65
C GLN A 301 14.28 58.86 7.55
N LYS A 302 14.00 60.07 7.05
CA LYS A 302 12.62 60.42 6.63
C LYS A 302 12.26 59.52 5.43
N PRO A 303 11.05 58.92 5.39
CA PRO A 303 10.66 58.07 4.27
C PRO A 303 10.70 58.86 2.96
N LYS A 304 11.23 58.22 1.91
CA LYS A 304 11.13 58.72 0.53
C LYS A 304 9.65 58.76 0.11
N SER A 305 9.30 59.58 -0.89
CA SER A 305 7.91 59.68 -1.38
C SER A 305 7.35 58.32 -1.77
N GLY A 306 6.10 58.07 -1.36
CA GLY A 306 5.32 56.86 -1.63
C GLY A 306 5.97 55.55 -1.20
N THR A 307 5.90 55.23 0.10
CA THR A 307 6.21 53.88 0.59
C THR A 307 4.95 53.07 0.84
N VAL A 308 5.06 51.75 0.65
CA VAL A 308 4.10 50.72 1.05
C VAL A 308 4.91 49.59 1.66
N ARG A 309 4.39 48.94 2.71
CA ARG A 309 4.99 47.76 3.35
C ARG A 309 3.89 46.84 3.88
N ILE A 310 3.92 45.56 3.54
CA ILE A 310 3.07 44.53 4.13
C ILE A 310 3.61 44.23 5.54
N VAL A 311 2.69 44.07 6.50
CA VAL A 311 3.01 43.91 7.94
C VAL A 311 2.44 42.61 8.50
N ASP A 312 1.38 42.11 7.87
CA ASP A 312 0.67 40.87 8.18
C ASP A 312 0.02 40.40 6.86
N PRO A 313 0.23 39.16 6.39
CA PRO A 313 1.14 38.15 6.96
C PRO A 313 2.63 38.52 6.80
N ALA A 314 3.50 37.78 7.49
CA ALA A 314 4.95 37.86 7.42
C ALA A 314 5.56 36.85 6.42
N GLU A 315 6.83 37.07 6.06
CA GLU A 315 7.57 36.22 5.12
C GLU A 315 7.75 34.80 5.68
N GLY A 316 7.18 33.81 5.01
CA GLY A 316 7.22 32.40 5.43
C GLY A 316 6.13 31.99 6.42
N ASP A 317 5.10 32.80 6.66
CA ASP A 317 3.90 32.37 7.40
C ASP A 317 3.19 31.21 6.67
N GLN A 318 2.60 30.29 7.43
CA GLN A 318 2.00 29.06 6.90
C GLN A 318 0.49 29.04 7.11
N PHE A 319 -0.25 28.75 6.04
CA PHE A 319 -1.70 28.69 6.03
C PHE A 319 -2.19 27.39 5.43
N ALA A 320 -3.31 26.87 5.94
CA ALA A 320 -3.92 25.65 5.42
C ALA A 320 -5.39 25.89 5.08
N PHE A 321 -5.84 25.35 3.94
CA PHE A 321 -7.27 25.26 3.63
C PHE A 321 -8.03 24.51 4.73
N ASP A 322 -9.30 24.86 4.91
CA ASP A 322 -10.20 24.17 5.83
C ASP A 322 -10.64 22.78 5.31
N ASP A 323 -11.50 22.10 6.07
CA ASP A 323 -12.11 20.82 5.73
C ASP A 323 -13.47 20.97 5.01
N SER A 324 -13.89 22.19 4.65
CA SER A 324 -15.20 22.46 4.05
C SER A 324 -15.38 21.68 2.74
N TYR A 325 -16.43 20.85 2.67
CA TYR A 325 -16.76 20.06 1.49
C TYR A 325 -17.77 20.80 0.59
N PRO A 326 -17.65 20.81 -0.76
CA PRO A 326 -16.75 19.97 -1.58
C PRO A 326 -15.42 20.61 -2.01
N THR A 327 -15.20 21.91 -1.79
CA THR A 327 -14.09 22.67 -2.40
C THR A 327 -12.98 23.12 -1.45
N GLY A 328 -13.27 23.24 -0.16
CA GLY A 328 -12.46 24.00 0.79
C GLY A 328 -12.51 25.53 0.56
N GLU A 329 -12.23 26.26 1.63
CA GLU A 329 -11.96 27.70 1.62
C GLU A 329 -10.70 28.01 2.45
N LEU A 330 -9.96 29.03 2.05
CA LEU A 330 -8.88 29.63 2.81
C LEU A 330 -9.09 31.15 2.87
N VAL A 331 -9.11 31.71 4.08
CA VAL A 331 -9.34 33.13 4.33
C VAL A 331 -8.08 33.75 4.97
N LEU A 332 -7.38 34.58 4.20
CA LEU A 332 -6.20 35.33 4.65
C LEU A 332 -6.58 36.78 4.96
N SER A 333 -6.18 37.28 6.12
CA SER A 333 -6.21 38.72 6.41
C SER A 333 -4.87 39.35 6.00
N VAL A 334 -4.91 40.53 5.39
CA VAL A 334 -3.73 41.26 4.94
C VAL A 334 -3.78 42.71 5.45
N LEU A 335 -2.67 43.19 5.99
CA LEU A 335 -2.45 44.56 6.44
C LEU A 335 -1.18 45.13 5.78
N ALA A 336 -1.33 46.22 5.03
CA ALA A 336 -0.22 47.05 4.61
C ALA A 336 -0.23 48.39 5.37
N LYS A 337 0.96 48.92 5.65
CA LYS A 337 1.18 50.33 6.01
C LYS A 337 1.63 51.09 4.76
N TYR A 338 1.26 52.35 4.65
CA TYR A 338 1.71 53.24 3.58
C TYR A 338 1.98 54.65 4.09
N ALA A 339 2.88 55.38 3.43
CA ALA A 339 3.24 56.75 3.79
C ALA A 339 3.59 57.61 2.56
N GLY A 340 3.72 58.92 2.80
CA GLY A 340 3.87 59.92 1.74
C GLY A 340 2.53 60.19 1.06
N ASP A 341 2.56 60.30 -0.26
CA ASP A 341 1.46 60.79 -1.09
C ASP A 341 0.41 59.71 -1.43
N ASN A 342 0.65 58.46 -1.03
CA ASN A 342 -0.29 57.35 -1.19
C ASN A 342 -1.58 57.59 -0.38
N THR A 343 -2.72 57.41 -1.03
CA THR A 343 -4.07 57.51 -0.45
C THR A 343 -4.85 56.20 -0.51
N SER A 344 -4.40 55.23 -1.31
CA SER A 344 -4.92 53.87 -1.37
C SER A 344 -3.82 52.86 -1.72
N VAL A 345 -4.10 51.58 -1.46
CA VAL A 345 -3.23 50.45 -1.81
C VAL A 345 -4.06 49.40 -2.53
N GLU A 346 -3.57 48.97 -3.68
CA GLU A 346 -4.08 47.86 -4.48
C GLU A 346 -3.40 46.57 -4.02
N PHE A 347 -4.18 45.51 -3.75
CA PHE A 347 -3.67 44.18 -3.38
C PHE A 347 -3.86 43.21 -4.55
N SER A 348 -2.87 42.34 -4.77
CA SER A 348 -2.90 41.28 -5.77
C SER A 348 -2.11 40.06 -5.28
N THR A 349 -2.28 38.90 -5.93
CA THR A 349 -1.61 37.65 -5.57
C THR A 349 -1.02 36.96 -6.79
N ASP A 350 -0.36 35.82 -6.58
CA ASP A 350 -0.25 34.79 -7.62
C ASP A 350 -1.61 34.11 -7.88
N ALA A 351 -1.70 33.37 -8.98
CA ALA A 351 -2.77 32.40 -9.20
C ALA A 351 -2.40 31.07 -8.50
N LEU A 352 -3.40 30.26 -8.18
CA LEU A 352 -3.24 28.98 -7.48
C LEU A 352 -4.04 27.90 -8.23
N GLY A 353 -3.39 27.20 -9.18
CA GLY A 353 -4.08 26.22 -10.03
C GLY A 353 -5.31 26.82 -10.74
N ASP A 354 -6.49 26.24 -10.48
CA ASP A 354 -7.81 26.73 -10.92
C ASP A 354 -8.68 27.32 -9.78
N SER A 355 -8.12 27.54 -8.59
CA SER A 355 -8.82 28.09 -7.42
C SER A 355 -9.42 29.49 -7.69
N GLU A 356 -10.65 29.73 -7.24
CA GLU A 356 -11.26 31.07 -7.24
C GLU A 356 -10.60 31.94 -6.17
N ILE A 357 -9.82 32.95 -6.57
CA ILE A 357 -9.22 33.94 -5.67
C ILE A 357 -10.03 35.24 -5.72
N ARG A 358 -10.56 35.67 -4.57
CA ARG A 358 -11.29 36.92 -4.41
C ARG A 358 -10.64 37.80 -3.34
N ILE A 359 -10.25 39.01 -3.72
CA ILE A 359 -9.71 40.01 -2.80
C ILE A 359 -10.82 41.00 -2.41
N VAL A 360 -11.02 41.21 -1.12
CA VAL A 360 -12.05 42.10 -0.55
C VAL A 360 -11.37 43.19 0.28
N PRO A 361 -11.22 44.43 -0.24
CA PRO A 361 -10.68 45.55 0.53
C PRO A 361 -11.60 45.95 1.69
N ALA A 362 -11.02 46.26 2.85
CA ALA A 362 -11.77 46.75 4.00
C ALA A 362 -12.00 48.26 3.89
N SER A 363 -13.27 48.69 3.90
CA SER A 363 -13.68 50.09 3.70
C SER A 363 -13.22 51.07 4.80
N ASN A 364 -12.97 50.57 6.01
CA ASN A 364 -12.73 51.39 7.21
C ASN A 364 -11.30 51.23 7.78
N ALA A 365 -10.29 51.13 6.92
CA ALA A 365 -8.90 51.07 7.37
C ALA A 365 -8.41 52.42 7.94
N PRO A 366 -7.70 52.45 9.11
CA PRO A 366 -7.09 53.67 9.63
C PRO A 366 -6.12 54.35 8.65
N LYS A 367 -6.06 55.69 8.64
CA LYS A 367 -5.18 56.46 7.76
C LYS A 367 -3.71 56.00 7.87
N GLY A 368 -3.06 55.78 6.72
CA GLY A 368 -1.71 55.21 6.66
C GLY A 368 -1.67 53.67 6.75
N THR A 369 -2.84 53.02 6.77
CA THR A 369 -2.98 51.57 6.65
C THR A 369 -4.02 51.20 5.60
N ALA A 370 -3.81 50.07 4.93
CA ALA A 370 -4.78 49.43 4.06
C ALA A 370 -4.96 47.98 4.50
N ARG A 371 -6.18 47.47 4.41
CA ARG A 371 -6.51 46.08 4.76
C ARG A 371 -7.31 45.44 3.65
N ALA A 372 -7.09 44.15 3.45
CA ALA A 372 -7.91 43.30 2.59
C ALA A 372 -8.07 41.91 3.22
N THR A 373 -9.13 41.22 2.83
CA THR A 373 -9.28 39.79 3.04
C THR A 373 -9.15 39.10 1.68
N ILE A 374 -8.22 38.16 1.57
CA ILE A 374 -8.09 37.28 0.40
C ILE A 374 -8.85 36.00 0.74
N ILE A 375 -9.82 35.64 -0.09
CA ILE A 375 -10.60 34.42 0.01
C ILE A 375 -10.21 33.54 -1.18
N ILE A 376 -9.74 32.33 -0.92
CA ILE A 376 -9.36 31.33 -1.93
C ILE A 376 -10.29 30.14 -1.79
N ARG A 377 -10.95 29.73 -2.88
CA ARG A 377 -11.94 28.64 -2.92
C ARG A 377 -11.57 27.58 -3.93
N GLY A 378 -11.76 26.32 -3.55
CA GLY A 378 -11.19 25.20 -4.29
C GLY A 378 -9.74 25.00 -3.88
N LEU A 379 -9.41 23.82 -3.33
CA LEU A 379 -8.03 23.35 -3.31
C LEU A 379 -7.59 23.14 -4.78
N PRO A 380 -6.37 23.57 -5.17
CA PRO A 380 -5.88 23.42 -6.53
C PRO A 380 -5.71 21.95 -6.95
N PRO A 381 -5.68 21.64 -8.26
CA PRO A 381 -5.71 20.27 -8.75
C PRO A 381 -4.36 19.56 -8.63
N ALA A 382 -3.23 20.28 -8.69
CA ALA A 382 -1.91 19.69 -8.57
C ALA A 382 -1.29 19.88 -7.17
N ASN A 383 -0.67 18.83 -6.63
CA ASN A 383 0.17 18.92 -5.43
C ASN A 383 1.31 19.95 -5.58
N GLY A 384 1.75 20.21 -6.82
CA GLY A 384 2.78 21.20 -7.14
C GLY A 384 2.29 22.66 -7.16
N ASP A 385 0.98 22.91 -7.04
CA ASP A 385 0.43 24.26 -6.92
C ASP A 385 0.50 24.77 -5.46
N PHE A 386 0.64 23.87 -4.48
CA PHE A 386 0.84 24.21 -3.07
C PHE A 386 2.28 24.66 -2.78
N GLY A 387 2.50 25.21 -1.58
CA GLY A 387 3.76 25.83 -1.19
C GLY A 387 3.73 27.34 -1.39
N SER A 388 4.78 27.91 -1.99
CA SER A 388 5.03 29.35 -1.95
C SER A 388 4.03 30.16 -2.79
N PHE A 389 3.35 31.11 -2.15
CA PHE A 389 2.32 31.97 -2.73
C PHE A 389 2.62 33.45 -2.41
N THR A 390 2.76 34.30 -3.41
CA THR A 390 3.08 35.72 -3.22
C THR A 390 1.83 36.57 -3.05
N ILE A 391 1.79 37.38 -2.00
CA ILE A 391 0.85 38.49 -1.80
C ILE A 391 1.58 39.80 -2.09
N ARG A 392 0.97 40.69 -2.86
CA ARG A 392 1.57 41.94 -3.35
C ARG A 392 0.69 43.13 -2.99
N ALA A 393 1.32 44.23 -2.59
CA ALA A 393 0.68 45.49 -2.23
C ALA A 393 1.33 46.64 -3.01
N LYS A 394 0.52 47.47 -3.70
CA LYS A 394 0.97 48.56 -4.57
C LYS A 394 0.30 49.87 -4.17
N GLY A 395 1.09 50.91 -3.94
CA GLY A 395 0.60 52.25 -3.66
C GLY A 395 0.05 52.92 -4.92
N ASN A 396 -0.99 53.74 -4.77
CA ASN A 396 -1.61 54.42 -5.91
C ASN A 396 -0.77 55.56 -6.51
N VAL A 397 0.28 56.03 -5.81
CA VAL A 397 1.26 57.00 -6.32
C VAL A 397 2.61 56.33 -6.56
N ALA A 398 3.18 55.68 -5.54
CA ALA A 398 4.45 54.95 -5.64
C ALA A 398 4.60 53.90 -4.53
N GLY A 399 5.60 53.03 -4.67
CA GLY A 399 5.91 51.97 -3.73
C GLY A 399 5.15 50.68 -4.02
N THR A 400 5.88 49.57 -3.98
CA THR A 400 5.37 48.20 -4.09
C THR A 400 6.08 47.35 -3.06
N ASP A 401 5.35 46.46 -2.41
CA ASP A 401 5.90 45.45 -1.52
C ASP A 401 5.27 44.08 -1.79
N SER A 402 5.96 43.02 -1.41
CA SER A 402 5.52 41.64 -1.63
C SER A 402 6.04 40.71 -0.56
N VAL A 403 5.14 39.90 -0.01
CA VAL A 403 5.45 38.85 0.97
C VAL A 403 5.07 37.50 0.39
N ARG A 404 5.86 36.47 0.68
CA ARG A 404 5.56 35.08 0.33
C ARG A 404 5.11 34.33 1.57
N VAL A 405 3.96 33.69 1.45
CA VAL A 405 3.43 32.74 2.44
C VAL A 405 3.51 31.32 1.86
N GLU A 406 3.26 30.32 2.68
CA GLU A 406 3.23 28.91 2.26
C GLU A 406 1.83 28.32 2.49
N LEU A 407 1.25 27.74 1.43
CA LEU A 407 -0.11 27.19 1.43
C LEU A 407 -0.10 25.66 1.49
N PHE A 408 -1.00 25.11 2.31
CA PHE A 408 -1.12 23.69 2.64
C PHE A 408 -2.58 23.21 2.57
N TYR A 409 -2.80 21.91 2.51
CA TYR A 409 -4.13 21.29 2.64
C TYR A 409 -4.28 20.52 3.95
N ASP A 410 -5.49 20.44 4.53
CA ASP A 410 -5.74 19.43 5.57
C ASP A 410 -5.67 18.03 4.94
N PRO A 411 -4.82 17.11 5.44
CA PRO A 411 -4.64 15.79 4.84
C PRO A 411 -5.83 14.85 4.98
N ALA A 412 -6.62 14.97 6.07
CA ALA A 412 -7.69 14.04 6.41
C ALA A 412 -9.05 14.44 5.81
N ALA A 413 -9.22 15.72 5.49
CA ALA A 413 -10.33 16.24 4.70
C ALA A 413 -10.44 15.57 3.32
N ARG A 414 -11.60 15.74 2.67
CA ARG A 414 -11.98 15.06 1.40
C ARG A 414 -12.49 16.05 0.34
N ASN A 415 -11.99 17.29 0.39
CA ASN A 415 -12.42 18.44 -0.42
C ASN A 415 -11.48 18.73 -1.61
N HIS A 416 -10.65 17.76 -2.00
CA HIS A 416 -9.88 17.82 -3.24
C HIS A 416 -10.78 17.84 -4.50
N PRO A 417 -10.37 18.51 -5.60
CA PRO A 417 -11.17 18.62 -6.82
C PRO A 417 -11.36 17.27 -7.54
N GLY A 418 -10.48 16.29 -7.29
CA GLY A 418 -10.56 14.95 -7.87
C GLY A 418 -11.81 14.11 -7.53
N HIS A 419 -12.74 14.59 -6.71
CA HIS A 419 -13.90 13.80 -6.24
C HIS A 419 -14.85 13.33 -7.37
N GLY A 420 -14.85 14.01 -8.53
CA GLY A 420 -15.59 13.58 -9.73
C GLY A 420 -14.96 12.41 -10.49
N ASN A 421 -13.72 12.01 -10.16
CA ASN A 421 -13.04 10.86 -10.77
C ASN A 421 -13.31 9.58 -9.93
N PRO A 422 -13.85 8.49 -10.51
CA PRO A 422 -14.12 7.24 -9.79
C PRO A 422 -12.93 6.59 -9.06
N VAL A 423 -11.69 6.96 -9.39
CA VAL A 423 -10.47 6.49 -8.69
C VAL A 423 -10.24 7.25 -7.37
N TYR A 424 -10.68 8.51 -7.30
CA TYR A 424 -10.48 9.42 -6.16
C TYR A 424 -11.80 9.81 -5.46
N ALA A 425 -12.93 9.28 -5.90
CA ALA A 425 -14.24 9.55 -5.32
C ALA A 425 -14.27 9.14 -3.83
N GLY A 426 -14.35 10.14 -2.94
CA GLY A 426 -14.36 9.94 -1.49
C GLY A 426 -13.00 9.59 -0.86
N THR A 427 -11.88 9.82 -1.55
CA THR A 427 -10.54 9.67 -0.96
C THR A 427 -10.17 10.84 -0.04
N PRO A 428 -9.24 10.67 0.91
CA PRO A 428 -8.67 11.79 1.66
C PRO A 428 -7.66 12.57 0.82
N ASN A 429 -7.48 13.85 1.14
CA ASN A 429 -6.57 14.76 0.45
C ASN A 429 -5.13 14.23 0.42
N TRP A 430 -4.63 13.61 1.50
CA TRP A 430 -3.30 12.98 1.49
C TRP A 430 -3.15 11.93 0.39
N PHE A 431 -4.18 11.11 0.14
CA PHE A 431 -4.13 10.07 -0.88
C PHE A 431 -4.15 10.68 -2.27
N TYR A 432 -5.05 11.64 -2.51
CA TYR A 432 -5.15 12.33 -3.79
C TYR A 432 -3.84 13.04 -4.14
N TYR A 433 -3.32 13.90 -3.27
CA TYR A 433 -2.15 14.73 -3.58
C TYR A 433 -0.84 13.93 -3.58
N TRP A 434 -0.58 13.08 -2.58
CA TRP A 434 0.64 12.27 -2.58
C TRP A 434 0.70 11.28 -3.76
N SER A 435 -0.45 10.84 -4.32
CA SER A 435 -0.45 9.98 -5.52
C SER A 435 0.19 10.65 -6.74
N GLN A 436 0.11 11.98 -6.83
CA GLN A 436 0.62 12.75 -7.97
C GLN A 436 2.16 12.83 -7.95
N THR A 437 2.76 12.88 -6.75
CA THR A 437 4.20 12.99 -6.47
C THR A 437 5.02 11.78 -6.91
N ARG A 438 6.34 11.83 -6.72
CA ARG A 438 7.27 10.69 -6.85
C ARG A 438 7.01 9.59 -5.82
N ALA A 439 6.42 9.91 -4.66
CA ALA A 439 6.04 8.91 -3.66
C ALA A 439 5.01 7.93 -4.25
N GLY A 440 3.99 8.46 -4.92
CA GLY A 440 2.91 7.70 -5.55
C GLY A 440 3.28 6.91 -6.81
N LYS A 441 4.57 6.66 -7.12
CA LYS A 441 4.98 5.88 -8.31
C LYS A 441 5.47 4.48 -7.93
N PRO A 442 5.08 3.42 -8.66
CA PRO A 442 4.25 3.44 -9.87
C PRO A 442 2.73 3.52 -9.61
N MET A 443 1.99 4.09 -10.57
CA MET A 443 0.53 4.23 -10.50
C MET A 443 -0.18 2.92 -10.88
N ASN A 444 -0.68 2.14 -9.91
CA ASN A 444 -1.77 1.16 -10.11
C ASN A 444 -2.43 0.75 -8.77
N TYR A 445 -2.82 1.72 -7.95
CA TYR A 445 -3.41 1.46 -6.63
C TYR A 445 -4.71 2.22 -6.41
N ARG A 446 -5.55 1.69 -5.52
CA ARG A 446 -6.82 2.28 -5.07
C ARG A 446 -6.78 2.53 -3.56
N TYR A 447 -7.56 3.49 -3.10
CA TYR A 447 -7.77 3.71 -1.67
C TYR A 447 -8.83 2.75 -1.12
N LYS A 448 -8.58 2.18 0.07
CA LYS A 448 -9.52 1.33 0.83
C LYS A 448 -9.32 1.62 2.32
N PRO A 449 -10.22 2.38 3.00
CA PRO A 449 -9.99 2.92 4.35
C PRO A 449 -9.47 1.89 5.38
N VAL A 450 -9.98 0.66 5.29
CA VAL A 450 -9.54 -0.46 6.12
C VAL A 450 -9.28 -1.69 5.24
N ILE A 451 -8.03 -2.16 5.25
CA ILE A 451 -7.64 -3.47 4.74
C ILE A 451 -7.40 -4.39 5.93
N LYS A 452 -8.08 -5.55 5.98
CA LYS A 452 -7.99 -6.54 7.07
C LYS A 452 -6.79 -7.47 6.84
N ALA A 453 -5.90 -7.66 7.81
CA ALA A 453 -4.82 -8.66 7.73
C ALA A 453 -5.35 -10.09 7.49
N CYS A 454 -4.71 -10.85 6.58
CA CYS A 454 -5.10 -12.24 6.24
C CYS A 454 -5.07 -13.19 7.44
N THR A 455 -4.17 -12.94 8.40
CA THR A 455 -3.98 -13.78 9.60
C THR A 455 -4.89 -13.40 10.78
N GLY A 456 -5.85 -12.48 10.59
CA GLY A 456 -6.72 -11.97 11.64
C GLY A 456 -6.16 -10.79 12.43
N SER A 457 -7.07 -10.05 13.07
CA SER A 457 -6.83 -8.92 14.00
C SER A 457 -5.70 -7.94 13.64
N GLY A 458 -5.83 -7.22 12.52
CA GLY A 458 -4.97 -6.09 12.20
C GLY A 458 -5.48 -5.26 11.03
N LYS A 459 -5.19 -3.95 11.03
CA LYS A 459 -5.23 -3.09 9.83
C LYS A 459 -3.86 -3.17 9.16
N VAL A 460 -3.80 -3.40 7.86
CA VAL A 460 -2.56 -3.33 7.07
C VAL A 460 -2.50 -2.08 6.21
N GLN A 461 -1.29 -1.61 5.95
CA GLN A 461 -1.03 -0.32 5.29
C GLN A 461 -1.31 -0.39 3.78
N GLY A 462 -0.93 -1.51 3.15
CA GLY A 462 -1.34 -1.86 1.80
C GLY A 462 -1.83 -3.30 1.67
N ARG A 463 -2.21 -3.67 0.44
CA ARG A 463 -2.27 -5.06 -0.07
C ARG A 463 -2.30 -5.08 -1.59
N TYR A 464 -1.49 -5.91 -2.24
CA TYR A 464 -1.75 -6.40 -3.59
C TYR A 464 -2.83 -7.50 -3.59
N VAL A 465 -3.89 -7.34 -4.39
CA VAL A 465 -4.97 -8.32 -4.55
C VAL A 465 -4.85 -9.02 -5.90
N HIS A 466 -4.36 -10.26 -5.87
CA HIS A 466 -4.06 -11.09 -7.04
C HIS A 466 -5.22 -11.19 -8.05
N ALA A 467 -6.44 -11.50 -7.58
CA ALA A 467 -7.61 -11.69 -8.44
C ALA A 467 -8.05 -10.41 -9.21
N GLU A 468 -7.61 -9.23 -8.76
CA GLU A 468 -7.97 -7.92 -9.33
C GLU A 468 -6.79 -7.21 -10.04
N ASP A 469 -5.58 -7.80 -9.99
CA ASP A 469 -4.30 -7.16 -10.35
C ASP A 469 -4.14 -5.72 -9.80
N THR A 470 -4.72 -5.48 -8.62
CA THR A 470 -4.93 -4.15 -8.03
C THR A 470 -4.23 -4.05 -6.68
N LEU A 471 -3.48 -2.97 -6.48
CA LEU A 471 -2.93 -2.61 -5.18
C LEU A 471 -3.98 -1.79 -4.41
N TYR A 472 -4.07 -2.00 -3.10
CA TYR A 472 -4.88 -1.19 -2.19
C TYR A 472 -4.02 -0.53 -1.13
N ILE A 473 -4.37 0.71 -0.76
CA ILE A 473 -3.70 1.53 0.27
C ILE A 473 -4.76 1.99 1.30
N SER A 474 -4.44 1.95 2.60
CA SER A 474 -5.38 2.26 3.68
C SER A 474 -4.97 3.46 4.54
N ASP A 475 -5.89 3.90 5.42
CA ASP A 475 -5.64 4.97 6.40
C ASP A 475 -4.45 4.66 7.33
N ALA A 476 -4.07 3.39 7.49
CA ALA A 476 -2.94 3.00 8.34
C ALA A 476 -1.58 3.50 7.83
N VAL A 477 -1.47 3.94 6.57
CA VAL A 477 -0.30 4.67 6.03
C VAL A 477 -0.19 6.08 6.63
N PHE A 478 -1.33 6.73 6.86
CA PHE A 478 -1.40 8.08 7.38
C PHE A 478 -1.38 8.10 8.91
N THR A 479 -2.13 7.22 9.57
CA THR A 479 -2.30 7.20 11.03
C THR A 479 -1.20 6.43 11.79
N GLY A 480 -0.06 6.12 11.17
CA GLY A 480 0.96 5.29 11.81
C GLY A 480 2.30 5.24 11.07
N PRO A 481 3.38 4.82 11.76
CA PRO A 481 4.65 4.56 11.12
C PRO A 481 4.60 3.29 10.25
N CYS A 482 5.39 3.26 9.19
CA CYS A 482 5.61 2.06 8.39
C CYS A 482 6.40 0.97 9.14
N ALA A 483 6.51 -0.22 8.54
CA ALA A 483 7.35 -1.29 9.05
C ALA A 483 8.78 -0.81 9.36
N ARG A 484 9.40 -1.38 10.41
CA ARG A 484 10.75 -0.97 10.81
C ARG A 484 11.78 -1.52 9.83
N ARG A 485 12.60 -0.61 9.27
CA ARG A 485 13.76 -0.96 8.44
C ARG A 485 14.71 -1.86 9.23
N VAL A 486 15.23 -2.92 8.60
CA VAL A 486 16.22 -3.80 9.23
C VAL A 486 17.58 -3.10 9.40
N ALA A 487 18.43 -3.64 10.28
CA ALA A 487 19.85 -3.34 10.23
C ALA A 487 20.42 -3.79 8.86
N GLY A 488 21.04 -2.87 8.12
CA GLY A 488 21.48 -3.08 6.73
C GLY A 488 20.59 -2.47 5.65
N ALA A 489 19.40 -1.94 5.99
CA ALA A 489 18.68 -1.04 5.08
C ALA A 489 19.35 0.36 5.05
N PRO A 490 19.20 1.16 3.96
CA PRO A 490 19.93 2.42 3.78
C PRO A 490 19.77 3.45 4.91
N ASP A 491 18.61 3.46 5.57
CA ASP A 491 18.31 4.38 6.68
C ASP A 491 18.24 3.64 8.04
N GLY A 492 18.97 2.53 8.18
CA GLY A 492 19.39 1.89 9.44
C GLY A 492 18.40 1.92 10.62
N GLY A 493 17.41 1.01 10.63
CA GLY A 493 16.55 0.84 11.81
C GLY A 493 15.42 1.85 12.00
N GLN A 494 15.29 2.85 11.11
CA GLN A 494 14.22 3.86 11.13
C GLN A 494 12.85 3.30 10.67
N GLN A 495 11.80 4.11 10.85
CA GLN A 495 10.46 3.88 10.31
C GLN A 495 10.01 5.11 9.51
N ALA A 496 9.59 4.90 8.27
CA ALA A 496 8.96 5.94 7.47
C ALA A 496 7.61 6.39 8.07
N ARG A 497 7.21 7.64 7.79
CA ARG A 497 5.93 8.24 8.22
C ARG A 497 5.39 9.18 7.13
N GLY A 498 4.07 9.35 7.06
CA GLY A 498 3.43 10.24 6.07
C GLY A 498 3.81 9.87 4.64
N ILE A 499 4.22 10.86 3.83
CA ILE A 499 4.58 10.68 2.42
C ILE A 499 5.66 9.58 2.19
N ASP A 500 6.63 9.43 3.10
CA ASP A 500 7.64 8.36 2.98
C ASP A 500 7.04 6.97 3.20
N CYS A 501 6.06 6.85 4.11
CA CYS A 501 5.41 5.58 4.38
C CYS A 501 4.49 5.19 3.21
N PHE A 502 3.79 6.18 2.64
CA PHE A 502 3.06 6.01 1.38
C PHE A 502 3.99 5.54 0.25
N ALA A 503 5.17 6.15 0.12
CA ALA A 503 6.16 5.78 -0.88
C ALA A 503 6.70 4.34 -0.70
N GLU A 504 7.01 3.93 0.53
CA GLU A 504 7.44 2.56 0.85
C GLU A 504 6.33 1.55 0.50
N VAL A 505 5.10 1.77 0.94
CA VAL A 505 3.99 0.84 0.74
C VAL A 505 3.62 0.70 -0.74
N VAL A 506 3.53 1.80 -1.49
CA VAL A 506 3.29 1.76 -2.95
C VAL A 506 4.37 0.94 -3.68
N ARG A 507 5.62 0.97 -3.22
CA ARG A 507 6.72 0.17 -3.80
C ARG A 507 6.64 -1.29 -3.35
N HIS A 508 6.37 -1.54 -2.08
CA HIS A 508 6.25 -2.87 -1.46
C HIS A 508 5.15 -3.71 -2.14
N GLU A 509 3.92 -3.19 -2.22
CA GLU A 509 2.80 -3.88 -2.88
C GLU A 509 3.03 -4.07 -4.38
N ASN A 510 3.82 -3.19 -5.02
CA ASN A 510 4.20 -3.32 -6.41
C ASN A 510 5.30 -4.37 -6.65
N VAL A 511 6.09 -4.73 -5.62
CA VAL A 511 6.99 -5.89 -5.69
C VAL A 511 6.17 -7.17 -5.61
N HIS A 512 5.22 -7.28 -4.65
CA HIS A 512 4.24 -8.38 -4.59
C HIS A 512 3.53 -8.61 -5.93
N ARG A 513 3.11 -7.53 -6.62
CA ARG A 513 2.55 -7.60 -7.97
C ARG A 513 3.52 -8.18 -9.00
N LYS A 514 4.75 -7.65 -9.08
CA LYS A 514 5.77 -8.11 -10.04
C LYS A 514 6.15 -9.56 -9.82
N GLU A 515 6.36 -9.96 -8.56
CA GLU A 515 6.77 -11.30 -8.20
C GLU A 515 5.63 -12.30 -8.48
N TYR A 516 4.39 -11.98 -8.09
CA TYR A 516 3.25 -12.83 -8.44
C TYR A 516 3.09 -13.01 -9.96
N GLN A 517 3.19 -11.92 -10.74
CA GLN A 517 3.14 -11.98 -12.21
C GLN A 517 4.30 -12.77 -12.83
N ALA A 518 5.49 -12.75 -12.23
CA ALA A 518 6.67 -13.47 -12.72
C ALA A 518 6.70 -14.96 -12.31
N TRP A 519 6.12 -15.30 -11.16
CA TRP A 519 6.11 -16.65 -10.59
C TRP A 519 4.91 -17.48 -11.06
N TRP A 520 3.73 -16.85 -11.13
CA TRP A 520 2.47 -17.54 -11.41
C TRP A 520 1.89 -17.19 -12.79
N GLY A 521 2.36 -16.11 -13.43
CA GLY A 521 2.00 -15.75 -14.80
C GLY A 521 0.54 -15.32 -15.01
N PRO A 522 0.08 -15.19 -16.27
CA PRO A 522 -1.31 -14.85 -16.60
C PRO A 522 -2.31 -15.93 -16.17
N HIS A 523 -1.83 -17.17 -15.99
CA HIS A 523 -2.60 -18.35 -15.60
C HIS A 523 -2.54 -18.61 -14.07
N GLY A 524 -1.93 -17.70 -13.31
CA GLY A 524 -1.81 -17.80 -11.86
C GLY A 524 -3.18 -18.00 -11.22
N VAL A 525 -3.34 -19.07 -10.44
CA VAL A 525 -4.62 -19.43 -9.83
C VAL A 525 -5.14 -18.23 -9.05
N ARG A 526 -6.33 -17.74 -9.42
CA ARG A 526 -6.95 -16.53 -8.85
C ARG A 526 -7.29 -16.73 -7.38
N LEU A 527 -6.31 -16.47 -6.53
CA LEU A 527 -6.50 -16.46 -5.08
C LEU A 527 -7.47 -15.34 -4.69
N PRO A 528 -8.44 -15.61 -3.80
CA PRO A 528 -9.29 -14.58 -3.22
C PRO A 528 -8.48 -13.61 -2.35
N GLU A 529 -9.14 -12.56 -1.87
CA GLU A 529 -8.53 -11.42 -1.15
C GLU A 529 -7.67 -11.79 0.08
N CYS A 530 -7.83 -13.01 0.60
CA CYS A 530 -6.96 -13.67 1.56
C CYS A 530 -6.62 -15.09 1.04
N GLY A 531 -5.34 -15.38 0.76
CA GLY A 531 -4.87 -16.66 0.18
C GLY A 531 -5.00 -17.92 1.07
N LEU A 532 -5.80 -17.85 2.15
CA LEU A 532 -6.12 -18.94 3.06
C LEU A 532 -7.56 -19.46 2.89
N ASP A 533 -8.45 -18.66 2.31
CA ASP A 533 -9.89 -18.94 2.30
C ASP A 533 -10.35 -19.79 1.11
N ASP A 534 -9.59 -19.81 0.00
CA ASP A 534 -9.79 -20.78 -1.07
C ASP A 534 -8.97 -22.05 -0.82
N ILE A 535 -9.68 -23.06 -0.32
CA ILE A 535 -9.16 -24.43 -0.18
C ILE A 535 -8.70 -24.97 -1.55
N THR A 536 -9.30 -24.57 -2.66
CA THR A 536 -9.04 -25.14 -4.00
C THR A 536 -7.65 -24.81 -4.52
N GLY A 537 -7.31 -23.52 -4.66
CA GLY A 537 -5.99 -23.08 -5.12
C GLY A 537 -4.87 -23.37 -4.13
N SER A 538 -5.20 -23.40 -2.83
CA SER A 538 -4.31 -23.83 -1.75
C SER A 538 -3.98 -25.33 -1.85
N LEU A 539 -5.00 -26.18 -1.95
CA LEU A 539 -4.85 -27.62 -2.14
C LEU A 539 -4.17 -27.94 -3.48
N TYR A 540 -4.46 -27.19 -4.55
CA TYR A 540 -3.83 -27.38 -5.86
C TYR A 540 -2.30 -27.24 -5.80
N ARG A 541 -1.78 -26.12 -5.27
CA ARG A 541 -0.33 -25.91 -5.19
C ARG A 541 0.37 -26.93 -4.30
N LYS A 542 -0.31 -27.35 -3.23
CA LYS A 542 0.17 -28.39 -2.31
C LYS A 542 0.13 -29.81 -2.90
N LEU A 543 -0.86 -30.15 -3.72
CA LEU A 543 -0.95 -31.45 -4.42
C LEU A 543 -0.01 -31.53 -5.64
N THR A 544 0.37 -30.39 -6.20
CA THR A 544 1.28 -30.31 -7.37
C THR A 544 2.74 -30.04 -7.01
N GLY A 545 3.06 -29.72 -5.74
CA GLY A 545 4.42 -29.41 -5.31
C GLY A 545 4.98 -28.11 -5.89
N LEU A 546 4.09 -27.13 -6.16
CA LEU A 546 4.44 -25.82 -6.70
C LEU A 546 4.70 -24.77 -5.60
N ASP A 547 4.00 -24.88 -4.48
CA ASP A 547 4.11 -24.11 -3.24
C ASP A 547 3.54 -25.02 -2.14
N SER A 548 4.43 -25.70 -1.41
CA SER A 548 4.10 -26.86 -0.58
C SER A 548 3.69 -26.52 0.87
N ASP A 549 4.11 -25.35 1.36
CA ASP A 549 3.80 -24.84 2.70
C ASP A 549 2.80 -23.66 2.74
N LEU A 550 2.48 -23.12 1.56
CA LEU A 550 1.39 -22.20 1.26
C LEU A 550 1.67 -20.76 1.70
N ASP A 551 2.80 -20.22 1.24
CA ASP A 551 3.27 -18.86 1.49
C ASP A 551 3.21 -17.90 0.28
N LEU A 552 3.00 -18.43 -0.93
CA LEU A 552 2.95 -17.75 -2.24
C LEU A 552 4.28 -17.54 -2.99
N VAL A 553 5.43 -17.90 -2.41
CA VAL A 553 6.67 -18.15 -3.15
C VAL A 553 6.61 -19.57 -3.75
N PRO A 554 7.05 -19.79 -5.01
CA PRO A 554 7.17 -21.14 -5.52
C PRO A 554 8.32 -21.91 -4.88
N ASP A 555 8.09 -23.18 -4.63
CA ASP A 555 9.05 -24.21 -4.21
C ASP A 555 10.41 -24.13 -4.97
N GLU A 556 10.38 -23.83 -6.26
CA GLU A 556 11.59 -23.71 -7.08
C GLU A 556 12.38 -22.41 -6.82
N VAL A 557 11.68 -21.30 -6.54
CA VAL A 557 12.31 -20.02 -6.18
C VAL A 557 13.00 -20.17 -4.82
N GLU A 558 12.34 -20.80 -3.85
CA GLU A 558 12.95 -21.10 -2.54
C GLU A 558 14.14 -22.04 -2.64
N ARG A 559 14.07 -23.12 -3.44
CA ARG A 559 15.22 -24.00 -3.69
C ARG A 559 16.41 -23.22 -4.26
N ARG A 560 16.18 -22.32 -5.22
CA ARG A 560 17.21 -21.38 -5.76
C ARG A 560 17.71 -20.38 -4.71
N LEU A 561 16.91 -20.07 -3.69
CA LEU A 561 17.24 -19.18 -2.57
C LEU A 561 17.65 -19.93 -1.27
N SER A 562 17.89 -21.24 -1.33
CA SER A 562 18.35 -22.05 -0.16
C SER A 562 19.67 -21.55 0.44
N ALA A 563 20.53 -20.89 -0.34
CA ALA A 563 21.73 -20.18 0.14
C ALA A 563 21.43 -18.88 0.96
N ARG A 564 20.14 -18.55 1.12
CA ARG A 564 19.53 -17.59 2.06
C ARG A 564 18.69 -18.28 3.14
N GLY A 565 18.77 -19.60 3.30
CA GLY A 565 18.02 -20.35 4.32
C GLY A 565 16.55 -20.60 4.00
N CYS A 566 16.10 -20.41 2.75
CA CYS A 566 14.78 -20.80 2.31
C CYS A 566 14.63 -22.34 2.26
N ASP A 567 13.45 -22.83 2.64
CA ASP A 567 13.09 -24.24 2.79
C ASP A 567 11.59 -24.39 2.41
N PRO A 568 11.25 -25.00 1.25
CA PRO A 568 9.87 -25.08 0.72
C PRO A 568 8.83 -25.82 1.56
N HIS A 569 9.20 -26.24 2.76
CA HIS A 569 8.32 -26.92 3.71
C HIS A 569 8.15 -26.09 4.99
N ASN A 570 8.64 -24.86 4.99
CA ASN A 570 8.56 -23.89 6.07
C ASN A 570 8.51 -22.44 5.54
N LYS A 571 7.28 -21.94 5.34
CA LYS A 571 6.83 -20.57 4.97
C LYS A 571 7.34 -19.37 5.76
N ARG A 572 8.33 -19.61 6.62
CA ARG A 572 9.01 -18.64 7.50
C ARG A 572 10.48 -19.03 7.66
N SER A 573 11.10 -19.59 6.63
CA SER A 573 12.47 -20.07 6.57
C SER A 573 13.45 -18.98 6.11
N CYS A 574 13.13 -18.27 5.03
CA CYS A 574 14.09 -17.40 4.34
C CYS A 574 14.68 -16.27 5.21
N MET A 575 15.97 -16.01 5.06
CA MET A 575 16.69 -14.94 5.76
C MET A 575 16.57 -13.57 5.06
N GLY A 576 16.33 -12.54 5.88
CA GLY A 576 16.29 -11.13 5.47
C GLY A 576 14.93 -10.44 5.66
N ARG A 577 13.91 -11.13 6.18
CA ARG A 577 12.61 -10.53 6.53
C ARG A 577 12.74 -9.46 7.65
N PRO A 578 11.88 -8.42 7.65
CA PRO A 578 11.81 -7.44 8.74
C PRO A 578 11.45 -8.01 10.11
N ASP A 579 10.64 -9.07 10.10
CA ASP A 579 10.03 -9.68 11.27
C ASP A 579 9.88 -11.19 10.98
N PRO A 580 10.36 -12.10 11.85
CA PRO A 580 10.30 -13.55 11.62
C PRO A 580 8.87 -14.11 11.58
N ARG A 581 7.84 -13.31 11.90
CA ARG A 581 6.42 -13.66 11.80
C ARG A 581 5.85 -13.44 10.38
N LEU A 582 6.54 -12.66 9.54
CA LEU A 582 6.18 -12.48 8.14
C LEU A 582 6.46 -13.76 7.34
N LEU A 583 5.67 -13.97 6.29
CA LEU A 583 5.89 -15.02 5.29
C LEU A 583 7.12 -14.67 4.44
N ASP A 584 7.67 -15.64 3.73
CA ASP A 584 8.87 -15.47 2.90
C ASP A 584 8.60 -14.69 1.60
N VAL A 585 7.36 -14.66 1.11
CA VAL A 585 6.91 -13.70 0.07
C VAL A 585 7.15 -12.23 0.49
N GLU A 586 7.09 -11.91 1.79
CA GLU A 586 7.34 -10.56 2.31
C GLU A 586 8.83 -10.18 2.31
N MET A 587 9.74 -11.17 2.22
CA MET A 587 11.19 -10.98 2.31
C MET A 587 11.71 -9.96 1.30
N ASN A 588 11.29 -10.10 0.04
CA ASN A 588 11.82 -9.28 -1.04
C ASN A 588 11.07 -7.95 -1.16
N ALA A 589 9.75 -7.96 -0.95
CA ALA A 589 8.90 -6.78 -1.05
C ALA A 589 9.34 -5.61 -0.16
N TYR A 590 9.70 -5.85 1.12
CA TYR A 590 10.29 -4.80 1.97
C TYR A 590 11.70 -4.40 1.52
N THR A 591 12.55 -5.38 1.22
CA THR A 591 13.95 -5.16 0.83
C THR A 591 14.07 -4.29 -0.42
N GLU A 592 13.28 -4.58 -1.45
CA GLU A 592 13.26 -3.82 -2.70
C GLU A 592 12.56 -2.47 -2.58
N ALA A 593 11.53 -2.34 -1.73
CA ALA A 593 10.92 -1.03 -1.44
C ALA A 593 11.91 -0.07 -0.77
N TRP A 594 12.69 -0.55 0.20
CA TRP A 594 13.69 0.26 0.91
C TRP A 594 14.93 0.61 0.06
N LYS A 595 15.23 -0.17 -0.99
CA LYS A 595 16.21 0.21 -2.03
C LYS A 595 15.66 1.29 -2.98
N GLN A 596 14.37 1.23 -3.31
CA GLN A 596 13.69 2.14 -4.24
C GLN A 596 13.19 3.45 -3.59
N TRP A 597 13.31 3.60 -2.27
CA TRP A 597 12.99 4.84 -1.55
C TRP A 597 13.89 5.05 -0.33
N ARG A 598 14.49 6.24 -0.23
CA ARG A 598 15.21 6.70 0.98
C ARG A 598 14.29 7.59 1.80
N ILE A 599 14.25 7.42 3.12
CA ILE A 599 13.44 8.28 4.00
C ILE A 599 13.89 9.74 3.84
N GLY A 600 12.95 10.68 3.81
CA GLY A 600 13.21 12.08 3.52
C GLY A 600 13.12 12.46 2.04
N SER A 601 13.04 11.49 1.12
CA SER A 601 13.04 11.78 -0.32
C SER A 601 11.80 12.55 -0.78
N GLY A 602 10.66 12.38 -0.08
CA GLY A 602 9.39 13.04 -0.39
C GLY A 602 9.19 14.37 0.32
N ASP A 603 10.14 14.84 1.14
CA ASP A 603 9.88 15.94 2.07
C ASP A 603 9.59 17.27 1.38
N GLN A 604 10.11 17.45 0.16
CA GLN A 604 9.85 18.63 -0.69
C GLN A 604 8.56 18.51 -1.53
N GLU A 605 7.81 17.41 -1.40
CA GLU A 605 6.55 17.16 -2.10
C GLU A 605 5.35 17.06 -1.14
N ASP A 606 5.54 17.15 0.18
CA ASP A 606 4.48 17.01 1.19
C ASP A 606 4.00 18.35 1.75
N TRP A 607 3.02 18.92 1.04
CA TRP A 607 2.27 20.13 1.42
C TRP A 607 1.01 19.85 2.23
N SER A 608 0.93 18.69 2.90
CA SER A 608 -0.09 18.50 3.92
C SER A 608 0.21 19.35 5.15
N LYS A 609 -0.83 19.92 5.76
CA LYS A 609 -0.77 20.48 7.11
C LYS A 609 -0.27 19.39 8.05
N CYS A 610 0.69 19.71 8.93
CA CYS A 610 1.46 18.76 9.73
C CYS A 610 2.42 17.82 8.98
N GLY A 611 2.45 17.88 7.65
CA GLY A 611 3.40 17.19 6.78
C GLY A 611 4.83 17.73 6.85
N LYS A 612 5.68 17.26 5.93
CA LYS A 612 7.12 17.53 5.98
C LYS A 612 7.51 19.01 5.77
N GLN A 613 6.76 19.79 4.99
CA GLN A 613 7.00 21.23 4.87
C GLN A 613 6.40 22.07 6.01
N TRP A 614 5.53 21.50 6.85
CA TRP A 614 4.92 22.23 7.97
C TRP A 614 5.93 22.45 9.12
N LYS A 615 6.10 23.72 9.53
CA LYS A 615 7.12 24.20 10.49
C LYS A 615 6.71 23.91 11.93
N ASP A 616 5.55 24.40 12.37
CA ASP A 616 5.05 24.12 13.72
C ASP A 616 4.30 22.78 13.78
N ARG A 617 5.05 21.69 13.93
CA ARG A 617 4.46 20.37 14.18
C ARG A 617 4.07 20.12 15.65
N SER A 618 4.06 21.15 16.50
CA SER A 618 3.63 20.99 17.91
C SER A 618 2.11 21.04 18.10
N VAL A 619 1.39 21.72 17.20
CA VAL A 619 -0.08 21.70 17.11
C VAL A 619 -0.65 20.45 16.42
N CYS A 620 0.21 19.49 16.06
CA CYS A 620 -0.14 18.34 15.24
C CYS A 620 -0.32 17.07 16.08
N SER A 621 -1.57 16.71 16.33
CA SER A 621 -1.93 15.45 16.99
C SER A 621 -1.88 14.27 16.02
N HIS A 622 -0.76 13.55 16.02
CA HIS A 622 -0.53 12.27 15.32
C HIS A 622 -0.16 11.16 16.31
#